data_AF-A0A0F5PIT8-F1
#
_entry.id   AF-A0A0F5PIT8-F1
#
_cell.length_a   1.000
_cell.length_b   1.000
_cell.length_c   1.000
_cell.angle_alpha   90.00
_cell.angle_beta   90.00
_cell.angle_gamma   90.00
#
_symmetry.space_group_name_H-M   'P 1'
#
loop_
_entity.id
_entity.type
_entity.pdbx_description
1 polymer ?
#
loop_
_entity_poly.entity_id
_entity_poly.type
_entity_poly.pdbx_seq_one_letter_code
_entity_poly.pdbx_strand_id
1 'polypeptide(L)'
;MVYNRTCRGKGGISLKKVIAFAVAVLLMLALSVSSAYAANLIVLKTDIDNVKTNNKYFIVSGNGQPNTTVELILNDNLNDKWVIDDSAVFARLVILNPGENTLLLKAYKGDQVQIIKGKVILTKKDGIWQITITAIEELIKSLLK
;
A
#
# COMPACT_ATOMS: atom_id res chain seq x y z
N MET A 1 -39.90 15.36 -70.80
CA MET A 1 -40.36 15.78 -69.46
C MET A 1 -40.08 14.63 -68.50
N VAL A 2 -38.98 14.73 -67.74
CA VAL A 2 -38.94 15.00 -66.28
C VAL A 2 -39.09 13.73 -65.42
N TYR A 3 -37.95 13.33 -64.83
CA TYR A 3 -37.69 12.70 -63.50
C TYR A 3 -38.66 11.61 -62.99
N ASN A 4 -38.17 10.49 -62.43
CA ASN A 4 -37.55 10.56 -61.10
C ASN A 4 -36.75 9.31 -60.70
N ARG A 5 -35.66 9.58 -59.99
CA ARG A 5 -34.81 8.61 -59.30
C ARG A 5 -35.61 7.98 -58.16
N THR A 6 -35.58 6.66 -58.02
CA THR A 6 -35.85 6.02 -56.72
C THR A 6 -34.52 5.84 -55.99
N CYS A 7 -34.39 6.68 -54.97
CA CYS A 7 -33.28 6.81 -54.05
C CYS A 7 -32.99 5.55 -53.24
N ARG A 8 -31.69 5.31 -53.02
CA ARG A 8 -31.03 4.85 -51.77
C ARG A 8 -31.98 4.27 -50.70
N GLY A 9 -32.08 2.95 -50.67
CA GLY A 9 -32.52 2.18 -49.50
C GLY A 9 -31.36 2.01 -48.52
N LYS A 10 -31.41 2.82 -47.45
CA LYS A 10 -30.45 2.91 -46.35
C LYS A 10 -30.11 1.53 -45.78
N GLY A 11 -28.81 1.23 -45.67
CA GLY A 11 -28.29 0.13 -44.85
C GLY A 11 -28.59 0.38 -43.38
N GLY A 12 -29.79 -0.01 -42.95
CA GLY A 12 -30.19 -0.01 -41.55
C GLY A 12 -29.40 -1.08 -40.81
N ILE A 13 -28.66 -0.67 -39.79
CA ILE A 13 -27.96 -1.60 -38.89
C ILE A 13 -29.05 -2.44 -38.22
N SER A 14 -29.14 -3.73 -38.60
CA SER A 14 -30.10 -4.67 -38.03
C SER A 14 -29.96 -4.69 -36.50
N LEU A 15 -31.09 -4.67 -35.77
CA LEU A 15 -31.14 -4.72 -34.30
C LEU A 15 -30.26 -5.84 -33.72
N LYS A 16 -30.13 -6.97 -34.43
CA LYS A 16 -29.24 -8.08 -34.07
C LYS A 16 -27.75 -7.69 -34.07
N LYS A 17 -27.32 -6.84 -35.02
CA LYS A 17 -25.95 -6.31 -35.09
C LYS A 17 -25.70 -5.29 -33.97
N VAL A 18 -26.70 -4.50 -33.59
CA VAL A 18 -26.60 -3.56 -32.47
C VAL A 18 -26.47 -4.31 -31.15
N ILE A 19 -27.27 -5.36 -30.93
CA ILE A 19 -27.20 -6.19 -29.73
C ILE A 19 -25.86 -6.93 -29.66
N ALA A 20 -25.41 -7.53 -30.77
CA ALA A 20 -24.11 -8.21 -30.82
C ALA A 20 -22.94 -7.25 -30.53
N PHE A 21 -23.00 -6.02 -31.05
CA PHE A 21 -22.00 -4.99 -30.77
C PHE A 21 -22.03 -4.54 -29.30
N ALA A 22 -23.22 -4.35 -28.73
CA ALA A 22 -23.37 -4.00 -27.31
C ALA A 22 -22.82 -5.09 -26.38
N VAL A 23 -23.07 -6.37 -26.69
CA VAL A 23 -22.54 -7.51 -25.93
C VAL A 23 -21.02 -7.59 -26.07
N ALA A 24 -20.48 -7.40 -27.28
CA ALA A 24 -19.03 -7.39 -27.50
C ALA A 24 -18.33 -6.24 -26.76
N VAL A 25 -18.93 -5.05 -26.73
CA VAL A 25 -18.42 -3.90 -25.97
C VAL A 25 -18.49 -4.15 -24.46
N LEU A 26 -19.58 -4.76 -23.96
CA LEU A 26 -19.67 -5.13 -22.54
C LEU A 26 -18.64 -6.20 -22.15
N LEU A 27 -18.40 -7.18 -23.02
CA LEU A 27 -17.41 -8.23 -22.80
C LEU A 27 -15.99 -7.66 -22.84
N MET A 28 -15.71 -6.72 -23.76
CA MET A 28 -14.44 -5.99 -23.80
C MET A 28 -14.24 -5.10 -22.57
N LEU A 29 -15.29 -4.45 -22.05
CA LEU A 29 -15.25 -3.68 -20.80
C LEU A 29 -15.02 -4.56 -19.56
N ALA A 30 -15.59 -5.77 -19.53
CA ALA A 30 -15.37 -6.76 -18.48
C ALA A 30 -13.95 -7.35 -18.53
N LEU A 31 -13.38 -7.51 -19.73
CA LEU A 31 -12.00 -7.94 -19.95
C LEU A 31 -10.98 -6.81 -19.75
N SER A 32 -11.42 -5.56 -19.82
CA SER A 32 -10.60 -4.36 -19.60
C SER A 32 -10.75 -3.79 -18.18
N VAL A 33 -11.20 -4.58 -17.20
CA VAL A 33 -10.91 -4.26 -15.79
C VAL A 33 -9.42 -4.49 -15.60
N SER A 34 -8.66 -3.53 -16.11
CA SER A 34 -7.26 -3.31 -15.84
C SER A 34 -7.05 -3.53 -14.35
N SER A 35 -6.10 -4.39 -14.00
CA SER A 35 -5.43 -4.31 -12.71
C SER A 35 -5.06 -2.84 -12.50
N ALA A 36 -5.85 -2.13 -11.69
CA ALA A 36 -5.43 -0.85 -11.18
C ALA A 36 -4.12 -1.15 -10.44
N TYR A 37 -2.99 -0.83 -11.07
CA TYR A 37 -1.68 -0.98 -10.46
C TYR A 37 -1.76 -0.32 -9.08
N ALA A 38 -1.36 -1.09 -8.08
CA ALA A 38 -1.67 -0.86 -6.69
C ALA A 38 -1.37 0.58 -6.24
N ALA A 39 -2.36 1.23 -5.64
CA ALA A 39 -2.08 2.13 -4.53
C ALA A 39 -1.14 1.38 -3.57
N ASN A 40 -0.02 1.97 -3.19
CA ASN A 40 1.05 1.37 -2.35
C ASN A 40 0.56 0.20 -1.47
N LEU A 41 1.22 -0.97 -1.56
CA LEU A 41 0.93 -2.14 -0.72
C LEU A 41 0.88 -1.79 0.77
N ILE A 42 1.79 -0.89 1.19
CA ILE A 42 1.80 -0.29 2.51
C ILE A 42 2.08 1.22 2.43
N VAL A 43 1.54 1.96 3.39
CA VAL A 43 1.79 3.38 3.63
C VAL A 43 2.16 3.57 5.10
N LEU A 44 3.36 4.04 5.37
CA LEU A 44 3.80 4.33 6.73
C LEU A 44 3.16 5.61 7.24
N LYS A 45 2.72 5.56 8.51
CA LYS A 45 2.37 6.75 9.31
C LYS A 45 3.55 7.19 10.17
N THR A 46 4.32 6.25 10.68
CA THR A 46 5.55 6.55 11.41
C THR A 46 6.61 7.09 10.44
N ASP A 47 7.18 8.25 10.76
CA ASP A 47 8.36 8.75 10.06
C ASP A 47 9.59 7.90 10.41
N ILE A 48 10.32 7.47 9.39
CA ILE A 48 11.52 6.64 9.52
C ILE A 48 12.70 7.22 8.76
N ASP A 49 12.61 8.43 8.18
CA ASP A 49 13.70 9.01 7.40
C ASP A 49 14.57 9.95 8.26
N ASN A 50 15.74 9.45 8.67
CA ASN A 50 16.71 10.16 9.51
C ASN A 50 16.16 10.68 10.85
N VAL A 51 15.21 9.96 11.44
CA VAL A 51 14.60 10.30 12.72
C VAL A 51 15.59 10.06 13.87
N LYS A 52 15.75 11.04 14.75
CA LYS A 52 16.52 10.88 16.01
C LYS A 52 15.57 10.62 17.17
N THR A 53 15.85 9.59 17.94
CA THR A 53 15.08 9.25 19.14
C THR A 53 16.03 8.92 20.29
N ASN A 54 15.58 9.12 21.52
CA ASN A 54 16.26 8.66 22.72
C ASN A 54 15.57 7.44 23.36
N ASN A 55 14.46 7.00 22.78
CA ASN A 55 13.72 5.82 23.21
C ASN A 55 14.24 4.58 22.48
N LYS A 56 14.61 3.55 23.24
CA LYS A 56 15.04 2.27 22.69
C LYS A 56 13.91 1.55 21.95
N TYR A 57 12.66 1.80 22.34
CA TYR A 57 11.47 1.25 21.72
C TYR A 57 10.95 2.20 20.65
N PHE A 58 10.82 1.70 19.42
CA PHE A 58 10.34 2.45 18.28
C PHE A 58 9.18 1.71 17.63
N ILE A 59 8.09 2.39 17.31
CA ILE A 59 6.92 1.72 16.73
C ILE A 59 6.76 2.15 15.28
N VAL A 60 6.85 1.17 14.39
CA VAL A 60 6.54 1.33 12.97
C VAL A 60 5.07 1.03 12.77
N SER A 61 4.30 2.04 12.39
CA SER A 61 2.85 1.93 12.17
C SER A 61 2.46 2.49 10.82
N GLY A 62 1.31 2.05 10.33
CA GLY A 62 0.81 2.43 9.03
C GLY A 62 -0.46 1.70 8.65
N ASN A 63 -0.79 1.84 7.37
CA ASN A 63 -1.90 1.16 6.74
C ASN A 63 -1.35 0.32 5.59
N GLY A 64 -2.07 -0.72 5.19
CA GLY A 64 -1.71 -1.48 4.00
C GLY A 64 -2.85 -2.32 3.49
N GLN A 65 -2.66 -2.92 2.33
CA GLN A 65 -3.69 -3.76 1.76
C GLN A 65 -3.80 -5.08 2.54
N PRO A 66 -5.01 -5.56 2.85
CA PRO A 66 -5.19 -6.89 3.43
C PRO A 66 -4.52 -7.99 2.60
N ASN A 67 -4.07 -9.04 3.29
CA ASN A 67 -3.33 -10.19 2.74
C ASN A 67 -1.96 -9.83 2.13
N THR A 68 -1.40 -8.67 2.45
CA THR A 68 -0.01 -8.31 2.13
C THR A 68 0.91 -8.90 3.18
N THR A 69 1.95 -9.63 2.76
CA THR A 69 3.02 -10.05 3.66
C THR A 69 4.04 -8.93 3.79
N VAL A 70 4.44 -8.58 5.00
CA VAL A 70 5.45 -7.56 5.27
C VAL A 70 6.59 -8.18 6.08
N GLU A 71 7.81 -7.96 5.61
CA GLU A 71 9.05 -8.28 6.32
C GLU A 71 9.69 -6.98 6.79
N LEU A 72 9.93 -6.87 8.10
CA LEU A 72 10.71 -5.79 8.69
C LEU A 72 12.13 -6.30 8.93
N ILE A 73 13.09 -5.63 8.32
CA ILE A 73 14.51 -5.91 8.44
C ILE A 73 15.17 -4.75 9.19
N LEU A 74 15.89 -5.07 10.26
CA LEU A 74 16.64 -4.13 11.08
C LEU A 74 18.13 -4.46 10.95
N ASN A 75 18.94 -3.50 10.48
CA ASN A 75 20.39 -3.68 10.28
C ASN A 75 20.72 -5.01 9.57
N ASP A 76 20.08 -5.22 8.41
CA ASP A 76 20.22 -6.41 7.55
C ASP A 76 19.75 -7.74 8.14
N ASN A 77 19.20 -7.74 9.35
CA ASN A 77 18.62 -8.93 9.99
C ASN A 77 17.09 -8.88 9.96
N LEU A 78 16.44 -9.99 9.64
CA LEU A 78 14.99 -10.10 9.74
C LEU A 78 14.58 -9.90 11.20
N ASN A 79 13.83 -8.84 11.47
CA ASN A 79 13.36 -8.48 12.79
C ASN A 79 11.95 -9.03 13.06
N ASP A 80 11.05 -8.88 12.08
CA ASP A 80 9.67 -9.37 12.18
C ASP A 80 9.10 -9.67 10.79
N LYS A 81 8.09 -10.53 10.74
CA LYS A 81 7.34 -10.87 9.53
C LYS A 81 5.88 -11.11 9.86
N TRP A 82 4.98 -10.45 9.15
CA TRP A 82 3.53 -10.59 9.37
C TRP A 82 2.73 -10.46 8.08
N VAL A 83 1.44 -10.80 8.17
CA VAL A 83 0.45 -10.55 7.13
C VAL A 83 -0.49 -9.45 7.64
N ILE A 84 -0.83 -8.50 6.77
CA ILE A 84 -1.82 -7.46 7.07
C ILE A 84 -3.21 -8.11 7.05
N ASP A 85 -3.93 -7.99 8.16
CA ASP A 85 -5.29 -8.50 8.31
C ASP A 85 -6.33 -7.58 7.65
N ASP A 86 -7.60 -7.95 7.76
CA ASP A 86 -8.71 -7.22 7.14
C ASP A 86 -8.94 -5.81 7.73
N SER A 87 -8.35 -5.49 8.89
CA SER A 87 -8.41 -4.13 9.45
C SER A 87 -7.56 -3.12 8.67
N ALA A 88 -6.66 -3.62 7.80
CA ALA A 88 -5.79 -2.81 6.94
C ALA A 88 -4.86 -1.84 7.70
N VAL A 89 -4.70 -2.01 9.02
CA VAL A 89 -3.81 -1.22 9.88
C VAL A 89 -2.78 -2.11 10.55
N PHE A 90 -1.60 -1.56 10.85
CA PHE A 90 -0.57 -2.27 11.58
C PHE A 90 0.23 -1.34 12.49
N ALA A 91 0.78 -1.94 13.55
CA ALA A 91 1.79 -1.36 14.41
C ALA A 91 2.73 -2.46 14.88
N ARG A 92 4.03 -2.26 14.71
CA ARG A 92 5.09 -3.20 15.11
C ARG A 92 6.14 -2.52 15.94
N LEU A 93 6.49 -3.15 17.05
CA LEU A 93 7.53 -2.68 17.96
C LEU A 93 8.90 -3.13 17.44
N VAL A 94 9.82 -2.18 17.36
CA VAL A 94 11.21 -2.36 16.95
C VAL A 94 12.09 -1.95 18.12
N ILE A 95 13.01 -2.83 18.50
CA ILE A 95 14.00 -2.55 19.54
C ILE A 95 15.27 -2.06 18.85
N LEU A 96 15.59 -0.78 19.02
CA LEU A 96 16.73 -0.15 18.37
C LEU A 96 18.05 -0.51 19.07
N ASN A 97 19.10 -0.61 18.26
CA ASN A 97 20.49 -0.66 18.72
C ASN A 97 21.03 0.75 18.96
N PRO A 98 22.05 0.91 19.84
CA PRO A 98 22.77 2.16 19.97
C PRO A 98 23.29 2.70 18.63
N GLY A 99 23.07 3.99 18.36
CA GLY A 99 23.55 4.64 17.14
C GLY A 99 22.58 4.51 15.97
N GLU A 100 23.11 4.34 14.76
CA GLU A 100 22.29 4.28 13.54
C GLU A 100 21.62 2.91 13.39
N ASN A 101 20.32 2.93 13.07
CA ASN A 101 19.54 1.75 12.74
C ASN A 101 18.94 1.93 11.34
N THR A 102 19.22 0.99 10.45
CA THR A 102 18.60 0.94 9.13
C THR A 102 17.35 0.07 9.22
N LEU A 103 16.19 0.65 8.91
CA LEU A 103 14.93 -0.07 8.81
C LEU A 103 14.60 -0.27 7.34
N LEU A 104 14.25 -1.50 6.97
CA LEU A 104 13.82 -1.84 5.62
C LEU A 104 12.56 -2.69 5.73
N LEU A 105 11.46 -2.18 5.19
CA LEU A 105 10.20 -2.90 5.06
C LEU A 105 10.05 -3.40 3.64
N LYS A 106 9.87 -4.71 3.46
CA LYS A 106 9.53 -5.34 2.18
C LYS A 106 8.10 -5.86 2.27
N ALA A 107 7.21 -5.33 1.45
CA ALA A 107 5.84 -5.77 1.33
C ALA A 107 5.65 -6.56 0.03
N TYR A 108 4.96 -7.70 0.12
CA TYR A 108 4.73 -8.63 -0.98
C TYR A 108 3.26 -9.03 -1.05
N LYS A 109 2.67 -9.00 -2.24
CA LYS A 109 1.31 -9.48 -2.51
C LYS A 109 1.20 -9.98 -3.94
N GLY A 110 1.09 -11.30 -4.11
CA GLY A 110 1.23 -11.91 -5.44
C GLY A 110 2.58 -11.54 -6.04
N ASP A 111 2.57 -11.00 -7.26
CA ASP A 111 3.78 -10.55 -7.97
C ASP A 111 4.20 -9.11 -7.62
N GLN A 112 3.44 -8.40 -6.79
CA GLN A 112 3.75 -7.03 -6.41
C GLN A 112 4.72 -6.99 -5.23
N VAL A 113 5.74 -6.14 -5.34
CA VAL A 113 6.73 -5.89 -4.30
C VAL A 113 6.86 -4.39 -4.08
N GLN A 114 6.84 -3.96 -2.82
CA GLN A 114 7.16 -2.60 -2.41
C GLN A 114 8.25 -2.64 -1.35
N ILE A 115 9.24 -1.77 -1.48
CA ILE A 115 10.33 -1.63 -0.51
C ILE A 115 10.32 -0.19 0.02
N ILE A 116 10.29 -0.05 1.34
CA ILE A 116 10.47 1.23 2.03
C ILE A 116 11.72 1.11 2.90
N LYS A 117 12.64 2.07 2.77
CA LYS A 117 13.87 2.13 3.55
C LYS A 117 13.95 3.43 4.32
N GLY A 118 14.41 3.36 5.55
CA GLY A 118 14.63 4.51 6.42
C GLY A 118 15.79 4.30 7.38
N LYS A 119 16.11 5.36 8.11
CA LYS A 119 17.14 5.38 9.14
C LYS A 119 16.58 6.02 10.41
N VAL A 120 16.75 5.31 11.53
CA VAL A 120 16.42 5.84 12.87
C VAL A 120 17.68 5.81 13.73
N ILE A 121 18.01 6.94 14.34
CA ILE A 121 19.23 7.12 15.13
C ILE A 121 18.85 7.14 16.60
N LEU A 122 19.28 6.11 17.34
CA LEU A 122 19.15 6.05 18.79
C LEU A 122 20.27 6.91 19.40
N THR A 123 19.88 7.99 20.08
CA THR A 123 20.76 8.90 20.80
C THR A 123 20.59 8.78 22.31
N LYS A 124 21.65 9.01 23.08
CA LYS A 124 21.53 9.10 24.54
C LYS A 124 20.97 10.47 24.91
N LYS A 125 20.06 10.52 25.88
CA LYS A 125 19.69 11.76 26.56
C LYS A 125 20.32 11.75 27.95
N ASP A 126 21.10 12.77 28.28
CA ASP A 126 21.79 12.90 29.57
C ASP A 126 22.66 11.67 29.92
N GLY A 127 23.23 11.01 28.91
CA GLY A 127 24.06 9.80 29.07
C GLY A 127 23.30 8.49 29.25
N ILE A 128 21.97 8.51 29.32
CA ILE A 128 21.10 7.36 29.58
C ILE A 128 20.15 7.10 28.38
N TRP A 129 19.87 5.83 28.10
CA TRP A 129 18.82 5.43 27.15
C TRP A 129 17.46 5.51 27.83
N GLN A 130 16.51 6.25 27.26
CA GLN A 130 15.16 6.26 27.82
C GLN A 130 14.42 4.96 27.46
N ILE A 131 13.79 4.38 28.47
CA ILE A 131 12.95 3.18 28.38
C ILE A 131 11.56 3.61 28.83
N THR A 132 10.92 4.52 28.07
CA THR A 132 9.64 5.12 28.49
C THR A 132 8.49 4.43 27.76
N ILE A 133 7.69 3.65 28.50
CA ILE A 133 6.50 2.93 28.00
C ILE A 133 5.34 3.91 27.73
N THR A 134 5.34 5.10 28.33
CA THR A 134 4.28 6.13 28.19
C THR A 134 4.08 6.58 26.73
N ALA A 135 5.13 6.57 25.91
CA ALA A 135 5.02 6.87 24.47
C ALA A 135 4.22 5.80 23.69
N ILE A 136 4.21 4.56 24.18
CA ILE A 136 3.44 3.46 23.58
C ILE A 136 1.95 3.67 23.86
N GLU A 137 1.58 4.11 25.06
CA GLU A 137 0.17 4.39 25.41
C GLU A 137 -0.41 5.58 24.63
N GLU A 138 0.37 6.66 24.46
CA GLU A 138 -0.06 7.80 23.64
C GLU A 138 -0.19 7.43 22.15
N LEU A 139 0.72 6.61 21.63
CA LEU A 139 0.64 6.11 20.27
C LEU A 139 -0.57 5.18 20.06
N ILE A 140 -0.85 4.27 21.00
CA ILE A 140 -2.05 3.41 20.97
C ILE A 140 -3.32 4.27 20.99
N LYS A 141 -3.39 5.30 21.85
CA LYS A 141 -4.52 6.24 21.88
C LYS A 141 -4.69 7.02 20.58
N SER A 142 -3.59 7.37 19.90
CA SER A 142 -3.64 8.03 18.59
C SER A 142 -4.02 7.09 17.45
N LEU A 143 -3.78 5.78 17.58
CA LEU A 143 -4.14 4.77 16.58
C LEU A 143 -5.60 4.32 16.69
N LEU A 144 -6.22 4.48 17.86
CA LEU A 144 -7.62 4.12 18.15
C LEU A 144 -8.63 5.28 17.96
N LYS A 145 -8.19 6.44 17.47
CA LYS A 145 -9.04 7.61 17.19
C LYS A 145 -9.31 7.79 15.70
#